data_AF-A0A7G1IFA8-F1
#
_entry.id   AF-A0A7G1IFA8-F1
#
_cell.length_a   1.000
_cell.length_b   1.000
_cell.length_c   1.000
_cell.angle_alpha   90.00
_cell.angle_beta   90.00
_cell.angle_gamma   90.00
#
_symmetry.space_group_name_H-M   'P 1'
#
loop_
_entity.id
_entity.type
_entity.pdbx_description
1 polymer ?
#
loop_
_entity_poly.entity_id
_entity_poly.type
_entity_poly.pdbx_seq_one_letter_code
_entity_poly.pdbx_strand_id
1 'polypeptide(L)'
;MRWVVYGGAPIAPSLVRSVKDAFPQAAVFNGYGMTESASLMTVLPDWDAAEHADSVGYAVPSVDLGVVPFRGDHPDPGEMVGELVVRGRM
;
A
#
# COMPACT_ATOMS: atom_id res chain seq x y z
N MET A 1 -21.89 7.01 -2.90
CA MET A 1 -20.49 6.67 -3.22
C MET A 1 -20.25 5.25 -2.75
N ARG A 2 -19.61 4.39 -3.56
CA ARG A 2 -19.36 2.98 -3.19
C ARG A 2 -17.92 2.71 -2.76
N TRP A 3 -16.98 3.51 -3.25
CA TRP A 3 -15.57 3.33 -3.04
C TRP A 3 -14.90 4.69 -2.88
N VAL A 4 -13.93 4.78 -1.98
CA VAL A 4 -13.00 5.91 -1.87
C VAL A 4 -11.60 5.34 -2.01
N VAL A 5 -10.84 5.85 -2.98
CA VAL A 5 -9.46 5.42 -3.21
C VAL A 5 -8.56 6.63 -3.05
N TYR A 6 -7.50 6.48 -2.28
CA TYR A 6 -6.43 7.47 -2.13
C TYR A 6 -5.07 6.81 -2.38
N GLY A 7 -4.03 7.61 -2.56
CA GLY A 7 -2.71 7.12 -2.88
C GLY A 7 -1.73 8.24 -3.24
N GLY A 8 -0.51 7.87 -3.59
CA GLY A 8 0.54 8.80 -4.07
C GLY A 8 1.29 9.58 -2.98
N ALA A 9 0.78 9.60 -1.75
CA ALA A 9 1.48 10.14 -0.58
C ALA A 9 1.08 9.38 0.69
N PRO A 10 1.94 9.34 1.72
CA PRO A 10 1.57 8.83 3.03
C PRO A 10 0.34 9.56 3.58
N ILE A 11 -0.64 8.79 4.07
CA ILE A 11 -1.83 9.34 4.73
C ILE A 11 -1.70 9.16 6.25
N ALA A 12 -2.16 10.15 7.02
CA ALA A 12 -2.24 9.98 8.47
C ALA A 12 -3.37 8.98 8.81
N PRO A 13 -3.17 8.05 9.77
CA PRO A 13 -4.21 7.13 10.20
C PRO A 13 -5.50 7.83 10.68
N SER A 14 -5.38 9.02 11.27
CA SER A 14 -6.52 9.86 11.66
C SER A 14 -7.38 10.28 10.46
N LEU A 15 -6.75 10.57 9.31
CA LEU A 15 -7.47 10.96 8.10
C LEU A 15 -8.21 9.78 7.48
N VAL A 16 -7.65 8.56 7.53
CA VAL A 16 -8.35 7.36 7.09
C VAL A 16 -9.64 7.14 7.90
N ARG A 17 -9.57 7.35 9.22
CA ARG A 17 -10.75 7.29 10.09
C ARG A 17 -11.78 8.37 9.71
N SER A 18 -11.34 9.60 9.49
CA SER A 18 -12.25 10.68 9.04
C SER A 18 -12.92 10.38 7.69
N VAL A 19 -12.22 9.74 6.75
CA VAL A 19 -12.81 9.29 5.47
C VAL A 19 -13.87 8.22 5.70
N LYS A 20 -13.59 7.22 6.55
CA LYS A 20 -14.57 6.18 6.90
C LYS A 20 -15.80 6.75 7.59
N ASP A 21 -15.62 7.71 8.50
CA ASP A 21 -16.73 8.38 9.19
C ASP A 21 -17.57 9.23 8.23
N ALA A 22 -16.94 9.91 7.27
CA ALA A 22 -17.63 10.72 6.26
C ALA A 22 -18.38 9.87 5.21
N PHE A 23 -17.88 8.67 4.92
CA PHE A 23 -18.44 7.77 3.91
C PHE A 23 -18.67 6.36 4.46
N PRO A 24 -19.58 6.17 5.42
CA PRO A 24 -19.73 4.90 6.17
C PRO A 24 -20.19 3.71 5.34
N GLN A 25 -20.69 3.95 4.11
CA GLN A 25 -21.10 2.90 3.17
C GLN A 25 -20.08 2.65 2.06
N ALA A 26 -19.00 3.43 1.99
CA ALA A 26 -17.96 3.25 0.99
C ALA A 26 -16.84 2.40 1.57
N ALA A 27 -16.32 1.47 0.77
CA ALA A 27 -15.07 0.82 1.14
C ALA A 27 -13.89 1.72 0.74
N VAL A 28 -12.89 1.79 1.61
CA VAL A 28 -11.75 2.67 1.50
C VAL A 28 -10.51 1.88 1.09
N PHE A 29 -9.75 2.37 0.11
CA PHE A 29 -8.53 1.70 -0.36
C PHE A 29 -7.35 2.67 -0.45
N ASN A 30 -6.16 2.21 -0.04
CA ASN A 30 -4.90 2.90 -0.32
C ASN A 30 -4.21 2.25 -1.52
N GLY A 31 -3.97 3.00 -2.58
CA GLY A 31 -3.22 2.53 -3.75
C GLY A 31 -1.81 3.12 -3.79
N TYR A 32 -0.82 2.29 -4.07
CA TYR A 32 0.53 2.74 -4.35
C TYR A 32 1.00 2.22 -5.71
N GLY A 33 1.70 3.08 -6.44
CA GLY A 33 2.26 2.79 -7.75
C GLY A 33 3.19 3.91 -8.19
N MET A 34 4.03 3.62 -9.17
CA MET A 34 4.89 4.59 -9.82
C MET A 34 4.49 4.72 -11.28
N THR A 35 4.67 5.91 -11.86
CA THR A 35 4.38 6.15 -13.28
C THR A 35 5.21 5.24 -14.22
N GLU A 36 6.37 4.80 -13.76
CA GLU A 36 7.39 4.06 -14.49
C GLU A 36 7.18 2.55 -14.51
N SER A 37 6.32 1.99 -13.66
CA SER A 37 6.33 0.54 -13.38
C SER A 37 4.94 -0.07 -13.14
N ALA A 38 3.94 0.48 -13.82
CA ALA A 38 2.50 0.24 -13.71
C ALA A 38 1.83 1.15 -12.67
N SER A 39 0.82 1.90 -13.12
CA SER A 39 0.15 2.98 -12.37
C SER A 39 -0.38 2.56 -10.99
N LEU A 40 -0.61 1.26 -10.77
CA LEU A 40 -0.99 0.69 -9.48
C LEU A 40 -0.25 -0.64 -9.27
N MET A 41 0.54 -0.73 -8.21
CA MET A 41 1.36 -1.89 -7.85
C MET A 41 0.81 -2.61 -6.63
N THR A 42 0.32 -1.86 -5.65
CA THR A 42 -0.25 -2.41 -4.43
C THR A 42 -1.55 -1.73 -4.04
N VAL A 43 -2.39 -2.47 -3.32
CA VAL A 43 -3.62 -1.97 -2.74
C VAL A 43 -3.74 -2.44 -1.30
N LEU A 44 -3.97 -1.51 -0.37
CA LEU A 44 -4.45 -1.79 0.98
C LEU A 44 -5.98 -1.85 0.95
N PRO A 45 -6.59 -3.00 1.26
CA PRO A 45 -8.04 -3.17 1.27
C PRO A 45 -8.70 -2.51 2.49
N ASP A 46 -10.00 -2.28 2.38
CA ASP A 46 -10.79 -1.59 3.42
C ASP A 46 -10.69 -2.24 4.81
N TRP A 47 -10.61 -3.57 4.85
CA TRP A 47 -10.55 -4.32 6.11
C TRP A 47 -9.24 -4.07 6.88
N ASP A 48 -8.15 -3.69 6.19
CA ASP A 48 -6.85 -3.37 6.81
C ASP A 48 -6.59 -1.86 6.92
N ALA A 49 -7.37 -1.03 6.21
CA ALA A 49 -7.11 0.41 6.06
C ALA A 49 -7.01 1.17 7.40
N ALA A 50 -7.74 0.74 8.44
CA ALA A 50 -7.74 1.43 9.73
C ALA A 50 -6.59 1.01 10.67
N GLU A 51 -6.18 -0.25 10.61
CA GLU A 51 -5.15 -0.84 11.48
C GLU A 51 -3.75 -0.70 10.88
N HIS A 52 -3.65 -0.76 9.55
CA HIS A 52 -2.41 -0.72 8.79
C HIS A 52 -2.35 0.50 7.87
N ALA A 53 -2.82 1.65 8.34
CA ALA A 53 -2.92 2.88 7.53
C ALA A 53 -1.56 3.42 7.01
N ASP A 54 -0.46 2.98 7.63
CA ASP A 54 0.93 3.23 7.22
C ASP A 54 1.44 2.26 6.14
N SER A 55 0.68 1.21 5.82
CA SER A 55 0.97 0.25 4.75
C SER A 55 0.42 0.70 3.40
N VAL A 56 1.10 0.26 2.34
CA VAL A 56 0.62 0.36 0.95
C VAL A 56 -0.09 -0.91 0.49
N GLY A 57 -0.23 -1.91 1.38
CA GLY A 57 -1.00 -3.12 1.17
C GLY A 57 -0.28 -4.18 0.34
N TYR A 58 -1.05 -4.90 -0.46
CA TYR A 58 -0.64 -6.14 -1.13
C TYR A 58 -0.42 -5.93 -2.62
N ALA A 59 0.46 -6.73 -3.22
CA ALA A 59 0.67 -6.76 -4.67
C ALA A 59 -0.65 -6.97 -5.42
N VAL A 60 -0.88 -6.19 -6.47
CA VAL A 60 -1.97 -6.47 -7.41
C VAL A 60 -1.64 -7.71 -8.25
N PRO A 61 -2.64 -8.45 -8.77
CA PRO A 61 -2.40 -9.74 -9.42
C PRO A 61 -1.45 -9.74 -10.62
N SER A 62 -1.28 -8.60 -11.30
CA SER A 62 -0.43 -8.44 -12.49
C SER A 62 1.04 -8.11 -12.15
N VAL A 63 1.39 -8.01 -10.88
CA VAL A 63 2.69 -7.52 -10.42
C VAL A 63 3.34 -8.52 -9.47
N ASP A 64 4.62 -8.79 -9.70
CA ASP A 64 5.50 -9.46 -8.76
C ASP A 64 6.33 -8.40 -8.01
N LEU A 65 6.38 -8.51 -6.68
CA LEU A 65 7.17 -7.64 -5.80
C LEU A 65 8.39 -8.38 -5.24
N GLY A 66 9.48 -7.65 -5.06
CA GLY A 66 10.65 -8.12 -4.33
C GLY A 66 11.24 -7.01 -3.47
N VAL A 67 12.09 -7.38 -2.51
CA VAL A 67 12.86 -6.42 -1.70
C VAL A 67 14.33 -6.76 -1.84
N VAL A 68 15.13 -5.79 -2.27
CA VAL A 68 16.59 -5.89 -2.32
C VAL A 68 17.13 -5.32 -1.00
N PRO A 69 17.69 -6.13 -0.09
CA PRO A 69 18.10 -5.66 1.24
C PRO A 69 19.16 -4.56 1.17
N PHE A 70 19.07 -3.58 2.07
CA PHE A 70 20.14 -2.60 2.22
C PHE A 70 21.41 -3.25 2.80
N ARG A 71 22.57 -2.83 2.28
CA ARG A 71 23.84 -3.43 2.67
C ARG A 71 24.24 -2.98 4.07
N GLY A 72 24.42 -3.93 4.98
CA GLY A 72 24.88 -3.66 6.35
C GLY A 72 23.75 -3.46 7.36
N ASP A 73 22.50 -3.61 6.94
CA ASP A 73 21.36 -3.65 7.86
C ASP A 73 21.15 -5.08 8.36
N HIS A 74 21.04 -5.24 9.67
CA HIS A 74 20.68 -6.49 10.32
C HIS A 74 19.29 -6.29 10.93
N PRO A 75 18.22 -6.42 10.13
CA PRO A 75 16.87 -6.28 10.66
C PRO A 75 16.63 -7.35 11.73
N ASP A 76 15.70 -7.07 12.65
CA ASP A 76 15.30 -8.03 13.65
C ASP A 76 14.80 -9.33 12.99
N PRO A 77 14.89 -10.51 13.65
CA PRO A 77 14.45 -11.76 13.07
C PRO A 77 12.99 -11.70 12.59
N GLY A 78 12.79 -11.78 11.27
CA GLY A 78 11.47 -11.68 10.63
C GLY A 78 11.18 -10.35 9.94
N GLU A 79 12.05 -9.35 10.10
CA GLU A 79 11.97 -8.09 9.38
C GLU A 79 12.85 -8.10 8.12
N MET A 80 12.41 -7.37 7.10
CA MET A 80 13.13 -7.19 5.86
C MET A 80 13.03 -5.73 5.45
N VAL A 81 14.16 -5.03 5.44
CA VAL A 81 14.27 -3.63 5.04
C VAL A 81 15.18 -3.52 3.83
N GLY A 82 14.73 -2.79 2.81
CA GLY A 82 15.44 -2.68 1.55
C GLY A 82 14.72 -1.86 0.51
N GLU A 83 15.23 -1.90 -0.72
CA GLU A 83 14.63 -1.27 -1.89
C GLU A 83 13.50 -2.17 -2.44
N LEU A 84 12.30 -1.61 -2.57
CA LEU A 84 11.16 -2.28 -3.20
C LEU A 84 11.36 -2.33 -4.72
N VAL A 85 11.45 -3.53 -5.28
CA VAL A 85 11.57 -3.76 -6.73
C VAL A 85 10.30 -4.42 -7.27
N VAL A 86 9.95 -4.06 -8.51
CA VAL A 86 8.67 -4.40 -9.10
C VAL A 86 8.86 -4.96 -10.50
N ARG A 87 8.14 -6.03 -10.83
CA ARG A 87 8.08 -6.59 -12.19
C ARG A 87 6.63 -6.80 -12.60
N GLY A 88 6.23 -6.18 -13.71
CA GLY A 88 4.95 -6.48 -14.36
C GLY A 88 5.00 -7.82 -15.10
N ARG A 89 3.91 -8.59 -15.07
CA ARG A 89 3.75 -9.75 -15.94
C ARG A 89 3.28 -9.28 -17.32
N MET A 90 4.05 -9.60 -18.36
CA MET A 90 3.65 -9.45 -19.76
C MET A 90 2.57 -10.46 -20.12
#